data_AF-A0A8T4R659-F1
#
_entry.id   AF-A0A8T4R659-F1
#
_cell.length_a   1.000
_cell.length_b   1.000
_cell.length_c   1.000
_cell.angle_alpha   90.00
_cell.angle_beta   90.00
_cell.angle_gamma   90.00
#
_symmetry.space_group_name_H-M   'P 1'
#
loop_
_entity.id
_entity.type
_entity.pdbx_description
1 polymer ?
#
loop_
_entity_poly.entity_id
_entity_poly.type
_entity_poly.pdbx_seq_one_letter_code
_entity_poly.pdbx_strand_id
1 'polypeptide(L)'
;MNIKKENEHYKVESMSKKGTFYTVDAIKKTCSCPGYLFYARRKGDVCKHVKAVFEYIANLEYNTKDVAKKDASPIKNKKNSDGKKTKKEKEITEEDILNYIRKNNEVDAIELIEKYNEEILNRMIRQGTLIEIKGKIKII
;
A
#
# COMPACT_ATOMS: atom_id res chain seq x y z
N MET A 1 -9.17 12.67 10.56
CA MET A 1 -8.43 12.30 11.77
C MET A 1 -7.13 13.08 11.74
N ASN A 2 -6.77 13.77 12.81
CA ASN A 2 -5.50 14.48 12.86
C ASN A 2 -4.39 13.50 13.26
N ILE A 3 -3.30 13.45 12.49
CA ILE A 3 -2.17 12.55 12.75
C ILE A 3 -0.92 13.40 12.89
N LYS A 4 -0.20 13.22 14.01
CA LYS A 4 1.07 13.89 14.28
C LYS A 4 2.13 12.84 14.56
N LYS A 5 3.27 12.92 13.87
CA LYS A 5 4.45 12.10 14.16
C LYS A 5 5.20 12.72 15.34
N GLU A 6 5.46 11.92 16.37
CA GLU A 6 6.28 12.28 17.53
C GLU A 6 7.34 11.17 17.73
N ASN A 7 8.57 11.46 17.30
CA ASN A 7 9.67 10.51 17.27
C ASN A 7 9.29 9.23 16.47
N GLU A 8 9.24 8.09 17.16
CA GLU A 8 8.93 6.76 16.60
C GLU A 8 7.43 6.42 16.66
N HIS A 9 6.61 7.28 17.27
CA HIS A 9 5.19 7.04 17.45
C HIS A 9 4.34 8.08 16.71
N TYR A 10 3.09 7.72 16.42
CA TYR A 10 2.10 8.59 15.82
C TYR A 10 0.96 8.85 16.79
N LYS A 11 0.67 10.12 17.08
CA LYS A 11 -0.57 10.50 17.79
C LYS A 11 -1.69 10.69 16.78
N VAL A 12 -2.74 9.89 16.93
CA VAL A 12 -3.92 9.90 16.08
C VAL A 12 -5.11 10.39 16.89
N GLU A 13 -5.73 11.47 16.44
CA GLU A 13 -6.95 11.98 17.06
C GLU A 13 -8.14 11.05 16.77
N SER A 14 -8.92 10.76 17.81
CA SER A 14 -10.14 9.99 17.68
C SER A 14 -11.19 10.74 16.87
N MET A 15 -11.71 10.09 15.84
CA MET A 15 -12.82 10.65 15.06
C MET A 15 -14.13 10.73 15.87
N SER A 16 -14.26 9.91 16.93
CA SER A 16 -15.46 9.84 17.77
C SER A 16 -15.44 10.83 18.94
N LYS A 17 -14.26 11.28 19.38
CA LYS A 17 -14.07 12.26 20.46
C LYS A 17 -12.93 13.20 20.09
N LYS A 18 -13.26 14.39 19.58
CA LYS A 18 -12.26 15.44 19.28
C LYS A 18 -11.46 15.78 20.54
N GLY A 19 -10.15 15.98 20.39
CA GLY A 19 -9.23 16.23 21.51
C GLY A 19 -8.71 14.98 22.23
N THR A 20 -9.23 13.78 21.95
CA THR A 20 -8.64 12.52 22.46
C THR A 20 -7.63 11.98 21.45
N PHE A 21 -6.39 11.76 21.89
CA PHE A 21 -5.32 11.24 21.04
C PHE A 21 -4.91 9.83 21.49
N TYR A 22 -4.72 8.94 20.52
CA TYR A 22 -4.18 7.61 20.74
C TYR A 22 -2.81 7.49 20.09
N THR A 23 -1.93 6.78 20.76
CA THR A 23 -0.57 6.52 20.28
C THR A 23 -0.60 5.28 19.40
N VAL A 24 0.06 5.35 18.25
CA VAL A 24 0.21 4.28 17.29
C VAL A 24 1.69 4.06 17.03
N ASP A 25 2.13 2.80 17.13
CA ASP A 25 3.45 2.35 16.69
C ASP A 25 3.28 1.69 15.32
N ALA A 26 3.84 2.33 14.29
CA ALA A 26 3.71 1.88 12.91
C ALA A 26 4.54 0.62 12.62
N ILE A 27 5.65 0.42 13.33
CA ILE A 27 6.56 -0.72 13.15
C ILE A 27 5.92 -1.98 13.73
N LYS A 28 5.45 -1.88 14.98
CA LYS A 28 4.81 -2.99 15.71
C LYS A 28 3.33 -3.17 15.37
N LYS A 29 2.75 -2.29 14.55
CA LYS A 29 1.32 -2.27 14.20
C LYS A 29 0.42 -2.24 15.43
N THR A 30 0.81 -1.49 16.46
CA THR A 30 0.07 -1.43 17.73
C THR A 30 -0.56 -0.07 17.96
N CYS A 31 -1.65 -0.02 18.70
CA CYS A 31 -2.33 1.22 19.05
C CYS A 31 -2.87 1.21 20.47
N SER A 32 -2.80 2.34 21.17
CA SER A 32 -3.33 2.47 22.53
C SER A 32 -4.85 2.63 22.61
N CYS A 33 -5.57 2.62 21.48
CA CYS A 33 -7.01 2.81 21.49
C CYS A 33 -7.77 1.57 22.04
N PRO A 34 -8.94 1.77 22.67
CA PRO A 34 -9.77 0.67 23.17
C PRO A 34 -10.10 -0.38 22.11
N GLY A 35 -10.40 0.05 20.88
CA GLY A 35 -10.71 -0.86 19.77
C GLY A 35 -9.56 -1.82 19.42
N TYR A 36 -8.31 -1.37 19.57
CA TYR A 36 -7.16 -2.24 19.37
C TYR A 36 -6.96 -3.18 20.57
N LEU A 37 -6.96 -2.63 21.78
CA LEU A 37 -6.68 -3.38 23.01
C LEU A 37 -7.70 -4.49 23.27
N PHE A 38 -8.98 -4.25 23.04
CA PHE A 38 -10.05 -5.20 23.36
C PHE A 38 -10.42 -6.14 22.20
N TYR A 39 -10.23 -5.71 20.95
CA TYR A 39 -10.71 -6.47 19.79
C TYR A 39 -9.59 -6.84 18.82
N ALA A 40 -8.94 -5.85 18.22
CA ALA A 40 -8.04 -6.07 17.09
C ALA A 40 -6.84 -6.94 17.48
N ARG A 41 -6.24 -6.68 18.66
CA ARG A 41 -5.09 -7.44 19.17
C ARG A 41 -5.38 -8.94 19.34
N ARG A 42 -6.58 -9.33 19.78
CA ARG A 42 -6.94 -10.73 20.00
C ARG A 42 -7.24 -11.48 18.70
N LYS A 43 -7.73 -10.78 17.69
CA LYS A 43 -8.07 -11.35 16.38
C LYS A 43 -6.94 -11.29 15.36
N GLY A 44 -5.81 -10.65 15.70
CA GLY A 44 -4.73 -10.36 14.75
C GLY A 44 -5.11 -9.29 13.71
N ASP A 45 -6.14 -8.51 13.99
CA ASP A 45 -6.66 -7.47 13.10
C ASP A 45 -6.06 -6.09 13.43
N VAL A 46 -6.24 -5.10 12.56
CA VAL A 46 -5.68 -3.74 12.74
C VAL A 46 -6.79 -2.73 13.02
N CYS A 47 -6.59 -1.87 14.02
CA CYS A 47 -7.59 -0.88 14.33
C CYS A 47 -7.60 0.28 13.31
N LYS A 48 -8.72 1.01 13.26
CA LYS A 48 -8.87 2.19 12.39
C LYS A 48 -7.75 3.23 12.51
N HIS A 49 -7.15 3.38 13.69
CA HIS A 49 -6.06 4.35 13.89
C HIS A 49 -4.74 3.86 13.29
N VAL A 50 -4.45 2.56 13.40
CA VAL A 50 -3.28 1.94 12.74
C VAL A 50 -3.41 2.09 11.23
N LYS A 51 -4.59 1.75 10.68
CA LYS A 51 -4.86 1.89 9.25
C LYS A 51 -4.67 3.34 8.77
N ALA A 52 -5.21 4.30 9.50
CA ALA A 52 -5.05 5.72 9.17
C ALA A 52 -3.58 6.19 9.20
N VAL A 53 -2.75 5.66 10.10
CA VAL A 53 -1.31 5.95 10.13
C VAL A 53 -0.59 5.34 8.93
N PHE A 54 -0.92 4.11 8.55
CA PHE A 54 -0.36 3.51 7.33
C PHE A 54 -0.71 4.32 6.08
N GLU A 55 -1.97 4.74 5.94
CA GLU A 55 -2.38 5.60 4.83
C GLU A 55 -1.66 6.95 4.88
N TYR A 56 -1.48 7.54 6.06
CA TYR A 56 -0.73 8.78 6.22
C TYR A 56 0.74 8.65 5.81
N ILE A 57 1.41 7.57 6.21
CA ILE A 57 2.80 7.29 5.81
C ILE A 57 2.89 7.08 4.29
N ALA A 58 2.01 6.26 3.72
CA ALA A 58 1.99 6.03 2.27
C ALA A 58 1.76 7.32 1.47
N ASN A 59 0.88 8.21 1.97
CA ASN A 59 0.66 9.52 1.36
C ASN A 59 1.85 10.47 1.52
N LEU A 60 2.59 10.41 2.64
CA LEU A 60 3.83 11.16 2.80
C LEU A 60 4.88 10.70 1.78
N GLU A 61 5.03 9.39 1.59
CA GLU A 61 5.97 8.83 0.60
C GLU A 61 5.58 9.23 -0.83
N TYR A 62 4.28 9.27 -1.14
CA TYR A 62 3.78 9.73 -2.43
C TYR A 62 4.08 11.23 -2.62
N ASN A 63 3.77 12.07 -1.63
CA ASN A 63 4.06 13.50 -1.70
C ASN A 63 5.57 13.79 -1.79
N THR A 64 6.46 13.02 -1.15
CA THR A 64 7.91 13.22 -1.31
C THR A 64 8.42 12.91 -2.72
N LYS A 65 7.70 12.10 -3.51
CA LYS A 65 8.02 11.88 -4.93
C LYS A 65 7.53 13.01 -5.83
N ASP A 66 6.48 13.73 -5.43
CA ASP A 66 5.94 14.90 -6.12
C ASP A 66 6.61 16.23 -5.72
N VAL A 67 7.28 16.32 -4.57
CA VAL A 67 7.93 17.57 -4.07
C VAL A 67 9.28 17.87 -4.77
N ALA A 68 9.78 17.01 -5.65
CA ALA A 68 10.75 17.43 -6.66
C ALA A 68 10.12 18.32 -7.76
N LYS A 69 8.79 18.53 -7.76
CA LYS A 69 8.09 19.43 -8.66
C LYS A 69 7.07 20.31 -7.91
N LYS A 70 7.60 21.47 -7.49
CA LYS A 70 6.95 22.79 -7.42
C LYS A 70 6.08 23.12 -6.21
N ASP A 71 6.60 24.06 -5.43
CA ASP A 71 5.87 25.15 -4.77
C ASP A 71 4.58 25.57 -5.48
N ALA A 72 3.46 25.42 -4.79
CA ALA A 72 2.40 26.43 -4.70
C ALA A 72 1.29 25.92 -3.75
N SER A 73 1.19 26.54 -2.57
CA SER A 73 -0.05 26.55 -1.77
C SER A 73 -1.14 27.38 -2.49
N PRO A 74 -2.38 27.46 -1.97
CA PRO A 74 -3.29 26.41 -1.48
C PRO A 74 -4.67 26.53 -2.17
N ILE A 75 -5.39 25.42 -2.46
CA ILE A 75 -6.80 25.53 -2.87
C ILE A 75 -7.68 24.52 -2.11
N LYS A 76 -8.75 25.09 -1.55
CA LYS A 76 -9.79 24.52 -0.69
C LYS A 76 -10.65 23.46 -1.39
N ASN A 77 -11.10 22.48 -0.57
CA ASN A 77 -12.25 21.59 -0.70
C ASN A 77 -13.18 21.76 -1.92
N LYS A 78 -13.48 20.65 -2.62
CA LYS A 78 -14.88 20.30 -2.91
C LYS A 78 -15.06 18.80 -3.19
N LYS A 79 -16.20 18.32 -2.68
CA LYS A 79 -16.74 16.96 -2.78
C LYS A 79 -17.03 16.54 -4.23
N ASN A 80 -17.04 15.22 -4.37
CA ASN A 80 -17.85 14.39 -5.27
C ASN A 80 -17.48 14.30 -6.76
N SER A 81 -17.31 13.03 -7.14
CA SER A 81 -17.83 12.36 -8.33
C SER A 81 -17.16 12.62 -9.67
N ASP A 82 -16.77 11.48 -10.25
CA ASP A 82 -16.80 11.16 -11.68
C ASP A 82 -15.84 11.92 -12.62
N GLY A 83 -15.13 11.15 -13.45
CA GLY A 83 -14.53 11.68 -14.67
C GLY A 83 -13.03 11.96 -14.66
N LYS A 84 -12.24 10.88 -14.73
CA LYS A 84 -11.32 10.61 -15.86
C LYS A 84 -10.35 11.73 -16.31
N LYS A 85 -9.05 11.50 -16.07
CA LYS A 85 -8.01 11.50 -17.13
C LYS A 85 -6.70 10.92 -16.61
N THR A 86 -6.65 9.60 -16.65
CA THR A 86 -5.44 8.78 -16.55
C THR A 86 -4.43 9.25 -17.60
N LYS A 87 -3.22 9.60 -17.15
CA LYS A 87 -2.04 9.46 -17.99
C LYS A 87 -1.92 7.98 -18.33
N LYS A 88 -1.72 7.70 -19.62
CA LYS A 88 -1.59 6.36 -20.17
C LYS A 88 -0.27 5.74 -19.69
N GLU A 89 -0.22 5.32 -18.44
CA GLU A 89 0.73 4.29 -18.00
C GLU A 89 0.39 3.04 -18.82
N LYS A 90 1.39 2.43 -19.46
CA LYS A 90 1.18 1.19 -20.20
C LYS A 90 0.56 0.19 -19.22
N GLU A 91 -0.69 -0.23 -19.47
CA GLU A 91 -1.28 -1.36 -18.78
C GLU A 91 -0.38 -2.57 -19.03
N ILE A 92 0.39 -2.93 -18.02
CA ILE A 92 1.15 -4.17 -17.99
C ILE A 92 0.10 -5.27 -17.84
N THR A 93 -0.18 -5.97 -18.93
CA THR A 93 -1.14 -7.07 -18.98
C THR A 93 -0.46 -8.38 -18.64
N GLU A 94 -1.25 -9.35 -18.16
CA GLU A 94 -0.79 -10.72 -17.85
C GLU A 94 -0.14 -11.38 -19.07
N GLU A 95 -0.58 -11.04 -20.28
CA GLU A 95 -0.01 -11.51 -21.54
C GLU A 95 1.45 -11.07 -21.75
N ASP A 96 1.84 -9.88 -21.29
CA ASP A 96 3.22 -9.41 -21.41
C ASP A 96 4.17 -10.23 -20.53
N ILE A 97 3.72 -10.55 -19.31
CA ILE A 97 4.42 -11.42 -18.35
C ILE A 97 4.60 -12.81 -18.95
N LEU A 98 3.54 -13.40 -19.51
CA LEU A 98 3.60 -14.71 -20.15
C LEU A 98 4.56 -14.72 -21.33
N ASN A 99 4.53 -13.68 -22.17
CA ASN A 99 5.44 -13.59 -23.32
C ASN A 99 6.91 -13.45 -22.87
N TYR A 100 7.15 -12.70 -21.80
CA TYR A 100 8.48 -12.55 -21.21
C TYR A 100 9.02 -13.88 -20.67
N ILE A 101 8.22 -14.62 -19.92
CA ILE A 101 8.62 -15.93 -19.39
C ILE A 101 8.78 -16.95 -20.51
N ARG A 102 7.92 -16.94 -21.54
CA ARG A 102 8.07 -17.80 -22.73
C ARG A 102 9.39 -17.57 -23.46
N LYS A 103 9.83 -16.32 -23.61
CA LYS A 103 11.11 -16.00 -24.27
C LYS A 103 12.33 -16.49 -23.48
N ASN A 104 12.24 -16.45 -22.16
CA ASN A 104 13.36 -16.78 -21.27
C ASN A 104 13.30 -18.23 -20.74
N ASN A 105 12.18 -18.94 -20.95
CA ASN A 105 11.87 -20.31 -20.49
C ASN A 105 11.74 -20.44 -18.97
N GLU A 106 12.67 -19.87 -18.20
CA GLU A 106 12.61 -19.69 -16.76
C GLU A 106 13.15 -18.31 -16.40
N VAL A 107 12.50 -17.65 -15.45
CA VAL A 107 12.90 -16.30 -15.01
C VAL A 107 12.97 -16.29 -13.50
N ASP A 108 13.93 -15.56 -12.95
CA ASP A 108 14.06 -15.38 -11.51
C ASP A 108 12.85 -14.58 -10.97
N ALA A 109 12.30 -15.01 -9.83
CA ALA A 109 11.13 -14.38 -9.24
C ALA A 109 11.40 -12.90 -8.92
N ILE A 110 12.61 -12.60 -8.46
CA ILE A 110 13.05 -11.23 -8.13
C ILE A 110 13.05 -10.37 -9.39
N GLU A 111 13.61 -10.86 -10.50
CA GLU A 111 13.64 -10.11 -11.76
C GLU A 111 12.22 -9.82 -12.29
N LEU A 112 11.31 -10.80 -12.15
CA LEU A 112 9.90 -10.60 -12.50
C LEU A 112 9.24 -9.56 -11.59
N ILE A 113 9.49 -9.57 -10.29
CA ILE A 113 8.91 -8.61 -9.32
C ILE A 113 9.48 -7.20 -9.55
N GLU A 114 10.72 -7.07 -10.00
CA GLU A 114 11.31 -5.76 -10.35
C GLU A 114 10.74 -5.22 -11.67
N LYS A 115 10.48 -6.10 -12.66
CA LYS A 115 9.93 -5.71 -13.97
C LYS A 115 8.41 -5.56 -13.98
N TYR A 116 7.74 -6.32 -13.14
CA TYR A 116 6.29 -6.49 -13.13
C TYR A 116 5.76 -6.41 -11.70
N ASN A 117 4.51 -5.99 -11.57
CA ASN A 117 3.91 -5.84 -10.25
C ASN A 117 3.75 -7.21 -9.54
N GLU A 118 4.29 -7.33 -8.32
CA GLU A 118 4.19 -8.51 -7.45
C GLU A 118 2.75 -9.00 -7.29
N GLU A 119 1.76 -8.10 -7.25
CA GLU A 119 0.35 -8.49 -7.15
C GLU A 119 -0.14 -9.31 -8.34
N ILE A 120 0.31 -8.96 -9.55
CA ILE A 120 -0.10 -9.65 -10.78
C ILE A 120 0.55 -11.03 -10.83
N LEU A 121 1.83 -11.13 -10.48
CA LEU A 121 2.56 -12.39 -10.40
C LEU A 121 1.94 -13.34 -9.39
N ASN A 122 1.66 -12.86 -8.17
CA ASN A 122 1.00 -13.64 -7.13
C ASN A 122 -0.40 -14.10 -7.56
N ARG A 123 -1.14 -13.27 -8.31
CA ARG A 123 -2.45 -13.67 -8.87
C ARG A 123 -2.30 -14.80 -9.87
N MET A 124 -1.36 -14.69 -10.81
CA MET A 124 -1.12 -15.71 -11.84
C MET A 124 -0.62 -17.03 -11.25
N ILE A 125 0.18 -16.99 -10.19
CA ILE A 125 0.58 -18.18 -9.43
C ILE A 125 -0.63 -18.83 -8.76
N ARG A 126 -1.49 -18.04 -8.11
CA ARG A 126 -2.72 -18.56 -7.48
C ARG A 126 -3.73 -19.14 -8.47
N GLN A 127 -3.78 -18.60 -9.69
CA GLN A 127 -4.61 -19.14 -10.77
C GLN A 127 -4.03 -20.43 -11.38
N GLY A 128 -2.78 -20.78 -11.06
CA GLY A 128 -2.10 -21.95 -11.60
C GLY A 128 -1.51 -21.72 -12.99
N THR A 129 -1.45 -20.47 -13.47
CA THR A 129 -0.83 -20.13 -14.76
C THR A 129 0.69 -20.13 -14.66
N LEU A 130 1.22 -19.74 -13.50
CA LEU A 130 2.65 -19.71 -13.20
C LEU A 130 2.94 -20.63 -12.01
N ILE A 131 4.13 -21.24 -12.02
CA ILE A 131 4.65 -22.02 -10.90
C ILE A 131 6.00 -21.45 -10.46
N GLU A 132 6.16 -21.27 -9.16
CA GLU A 132 7.44 -20.93 -8.56
C GLU A 132 8.14 -22.21 -8.07
N ILE A 133 9.36 -22.44 -8.53
CA ILE A 133 10.20 -23.56 -8.13
C ILE A 133 11.58 -23.02 -7.78
N LYS A 134 11.97 -23.11 -6.51
CA LYS A 134 13.28 -22.66 -6.00
C LYS A 134 13.61 -21.19 -6.36
N GLY A 135 12.64 -20.30 -6.26
CA GLY A 135 12.81 -18.87 -6.57
C GLY A 135 12.79 -18.55 -8.07
N LYS A 136 12.48 -19.52 -8.93
CA LYS A 136 12.29 -19.30 -10.37
C LYS A 136 10.84 -19.49 -10.75
N ILE A 137 10.33 -18.57 -11.55
CA ILE A 137 8.98 -18.61 -12.08
C ILE A 137 9.00 -19.20 -13.48
N LYS A 138 8.12 -20.18 -13.70
CA LYS A 138 7.89 -20.85 -14.98
C LYS A 138 6.41 -20.86 -15.31
N ILE A 139 6.07 -20.95 -16.59
CA ILE A 139 4.69 -21.22 -17.03
C ILE A 139 4.42 -22.72 -16.88
N ILE A 140 3.23 -23.07 -16.43
CA ILE A 140 2.79 -24.47 -16.28
C ILE A 140 2.58 -25.16 -17.64
#